data_AF-X1UJ36-F1
#
_entry.id   AF-X1UJ36-F1
#
_cell.length_a   1.000
_cell.length_b   1.000
_cell.length_c   1.000
_cell.angle_alpha   90.00
_cell.angle_beta   90.00
_cell.angle_gamma   90.00
#
_symmetry.space_group_name_H-M   'P 1'
#
loop_
_entity.id
_entity.type
_entity.pdbx_description
1 polymer ?
#
loop_
_entity_poly.entity_id
_entity_poly.type
_entity_poly.pdbx_seq_one_letter_code
_entity_poly.pdbx_strand_id
1 'polypeptide(L)'
;HELIEACKKCFASLFTNRAISYREDKGFDHFKIALSIGIQKMIRSDLSCSGVMFSIDTESGFKNAVFITAAYGLGENVVQGAVNPDEYYVFKPTLDKFKPILSKTIGEKKIKMIYSDDSKHPTKNVPVPKEDRQKFVLRDKETLKLAKWAVIIENHYSKAMDMEWAKDGKSNQLFIVQARPETVQSQKDVNILEDYEIKRKGQVIVEGKSVGDKIGQGKANIIKDAKDISKFKKGQVLVTDMTDPDWEPIMKIASAIVTNRGGRTCHAAIISRELGIPCVV
;
A
#
# COMPACT_ATOMS: atom_id res chain seq x y z
N HIS A 1 8.73 -29.96 8.56
CA HIS A 1 8.50 -30.14 7.11
C HIS A 1 7.87 -28.91 6.46
N GLU A 2 6.83 -28.31 7.05
CA GLU A 2 6.13 -27.13 6.50
C GLU A 2 7.03 -25.91 6.26
N LEU A 3 7.94 -25.58 7.19
CA LEU A 3 8.88 -24.45 7.03
C LEU A 3 9.78 -24.61 5.79
N ILE A 4 10.36 -25.81 5.60
CA ILE A 4 11.23 -26.10 4.46
C ILE A 4 10.45 -25.99 3.16
N GLU A 5 9.19 -26.43 3.14
CA GLU A 5 8.34 -26.32 1.97
C GLU A 5 7.98 -24.86 1.64
N ALA A 6 7.69 -24.04 2.66
CA ALA A 6 7.53 -22.60 2.48
C ALA A 6 8.80 -21.96 1.92
N CYS A 7 9.98 -22.34 2.41
CA CYS A 7 11.25 -21.85 1.87
C CYS A 7 11.44 -22.24 0.40
N LYS A 8 11.11 -23.49 0.02
CA LYS A 8 11.15 -23.93 -1.38
C LYS A 8 10.19 -23.14 -2.27
N LYS A 9 8.99 -22.82 -1.78
CA LYS A 9 8.02 -21.97 -2.50
C LYS A 9 8.56 -20.54 -2.69
N CYS A 10 9.22 -19.97 -1.69
CA CYS A 10 9.89 -18.67 -1.82
C CYS A 10 11.02 -18.70 -2.86
N PHE A 11 11.86 -19.74 -2.89
CA PHE A 11 12.88 -19.85 -3.94
C PHE A 11 12.27 -20.01 -5.33
N ALA A 12 11.19 -20.80 -5.45
CA ALA A 12 10.49 -20.98 -6.71
C ALA A 12 9.84 -19.68 -7.22
N SER A 13 9.42 -18.76 -6.33
CA SER A 13 8.78 -17.51 -6.72
C SER A 13 9.68 -16.59 -7.54
N LEU A 14 11.01 -16.73 -7.40
CA LEU A 14 12.01 -16.01 -8.20
C LEU A 14 11.95 -16.38 -9.69
N PHE A 15 11.36 -17.52 -10.05
CA PHE A 15 11.22 -18.00 -11.42
C PHE A 15 9.79 -17.92 -11.93
N THR A 16 8.93 -17.11 -11.30
CA THR A 16 7.62 -16.77 -11.84
C THR A 16 7.76 -15.91 -13.10
N ASN A 17 6.79 -16.00 -14.01
CA ASN A 17 6.77 -15.22 -15.26
C ASN A 17 6.97 -13.71 -14.99
N ARG A 18 6.34 -13.19 -13.91
CA ARG A 18 6.51 -11.80 -13.44
C ARG A 18 7.97 -11.46 -13.10
N ALA A 19 8.61 -12.29 -12.27
CA ALA A 19 9.99 -12.07 -11.84
C ALA A 19 10.98 -12.21 -13.01
N ILE A 20 10.67 -13.03 -14.01
CA ILE A 20 11.47 -13.14 -15.24
C ILE A 20 11.32 -11.87 -16.08
N SER A 21 10.09 -11.45 -16.39
CA SER A 21 9.84 -10.24 -17.19
C SER A 21 10.41 -8.97 -16.55
N TYR A 22 10.28 -8.79 -15.23
CA TYR A 22 10.87 -7.65 -14.53
C TYR A 22 12.40 -7.61 -14.63
N ARG A 23 13.06 -8.79 -14.63
CA ARG A 23 14.52 -8.89 -14.78
C ARG A 23 14.98 -8.58 -16.20
N GLU A 24 14.24 -9.05 -17.21
CA GLU A 24 14.50 -8.68 -18.61
C GLU A 24 14.39 -7.15 -18.79
N ASP A 25 13.30 -6.54 -18.30
CA ASP A 25 13.06 -5.09 -18.36
C ASP A 25 14.19 -4.27 -17.70
N LYS A 26 14.81 -4.81 -16.64
CA LYS A 26 15.92 -4.17 -15.91
C LYS A 26 17.32 -4.59 -16.41
N GLY A 27 17.40 -5.50 -17.37
CA GLY A 27 18.66 -6.02 -17.91
C GLY A 27 19.49 -6.85 -16.93
N PHE A 28 18.86 -7.48 -15.93
CA PHE A 28 19.57 -8.31 -14.95
C PHE A 28 19.75 -9.75 -15.45
N ASP A 29 20.96 -10.30 -15.25
CA ASP A 29 21.27 -11.70 -15.51
C ASP A 29 20.43 -12.62 -14.60
N HIS A 30 19.65 -13.52 -15.22
CA HIS A 30 18.68 -14.39 -14.55
C HIS A 30 19.29 -15.29 -13.48
N PHE A 31 20.58 -15.63 -13.60
CA PHE A 31 21.26 -16.56 -12.70
C PHE A 31 22.17 -15.88 -11.67
N LYS A 32 22.37 -14.56 -11.74
CA LYS A 32 23.19 -13.81 -10.77
C LYS A 32 22.41 -13.27 -9.57
N ILE A 33 21.08 -13.39 -9.58
CA ILE A 33 20.24 -12.88 -8.50
C ILE A 33 19.98 -14.00 -7.49
N ALA A 34 20.44 -13.78 -6.26
CA ALA A 34 20.11 -14.62 -5.10
C ALA A 34 18.95 -13.99 -4.31
N LEU A 35 18.12 -14.86 -3.70
CA LEU A 35 17.05 -14.47 -2.78
C LEU A 35 17.46 -14.86 -1.36
N SER A 36 17.26 -13.95 -0.40
CA SER A 36 17.33 -14.26 1.03
C SER A 36 15.92 -14.47 1.58
N ILE A 37 15.73 -15.49 2.41
CA ILE A 37 14.44 -15.79 3.05
C ILE A 37 14.53 -15.37 4.51
N GLY A 38 13.78 -14.33 4.88
CA GLY A 38 13.62 -13.91 6.27
C GLY A 38 12.58 -14.77 6.99
N ILE A 39 12.99 -15.50 8.02
CA ILE A 39 12.07 -16.24 8.90
C ILE A 39 11.89 -15.43 10.18
N GLN A 40 10.71 -14.83 10.34
CA GLN A 40 10.39 -13.95 11.45
C GLN A 40 9.33 -14.57 12.36
N LYS A 41 9.45 -14.34 13.67
CA LYS A 41 8.42 -14.73 14.63
C LYS A 41 7.16 -13.89 14.41
N MET A 42 6.02 -14.57 14.26
CA MET A 42 4.73 -13.90 14.07
C MET A 42 4.25 -13.18 15.32
N ILE A 43 3.71 -11.97 15.13
CA ILE A 43 3.02 -11.18 16.14
C ILE A 43 1.52 -11.51 16.10
N ARG A 44 0.86 -11.56 17.26
CA ARG A 44 -0.58 -11.89 17.34
C ARG A 44 -1.50 -10.72 16.99
N SER A 45 -1.25 -10.07 15.85
CA SER A 45 -2.10 -8.99 15.32
C SER A 45 -3.43 -9.50 14.76
N ASP A 46 -3.55 -10.81 14.51
CA ASP A 46 -4.83 -11.50 14.25
C ASP A 46 -5.88 -11.22 15.35
N LEU A 47 -5.42 -11.04 16.59
CA LEU A 47 -6.24 -10.71 17.76
C LEU A 47 -6.36 -9.20 18.02
N SER A 48 -5.69 -8.35 17.23
CA SER A 48 -5.68 -6.90 17.40
C SER A 48 -5.63 -6.20 16.04
N CYS A 49 -4.52 -5.53 15.72
CA CYS A 49 -4.40 -4.70 14.53
C CYS A 49 -2.97 -4.60 14.03
N SER A 50 -2.85 -4.11 12.81
CA SER A 50 -1.59 -3.84 12.13
C SER A 50 -1.81 -2.81 11.03
N GLY A 51 -0.74 -2.38 10.39
CA GLY A 51 -0.83 -1.50 9.24
C GLY A 51 0.53 -1.03 8.75
N VAL A 52 0.48 0.01 7.94
CA VAL A 52 1.65 0.61 7.29
C VAL A 52 1.77 2.07 7.74
N MET A 53 2.98 2.57 7.87
CA MET A 53 3.26 3.97 8.13
C MET A 53 4.41 4.49 7.28
N PHE A 54 4.29 5.73 6.85
CA PHE A 54 5.26 6.43 6.04
C PHE A 54 5.77 7.63 6.82
N SER A 55 7.08 7.85 6.79
CA SER A 55 7.67 9.08 7.35
C SER A 55 7.47 10.27 6.41
N ILE A 56 6.52 10.26 5.50
CA ILE A 56 6.22 11.37 4.60
C ILE A 56 4.75 11.28 4.23
N ASP A 57 4.13 12.40 3.90
CA ASP A 57 2.88 12.33 3.16
C ASP A 57 3.16 11.80 1.75
N THR A 58 2.70 10.58 1.49
CA THR A 58 2.90 9.90 0.20
C THR A 58 2.13 10.54 -0.96
N GLU A 59 1.15 11.40 -0.68
CA GLU A 59 0.38 12.10 -1.70
C GLU A 59 1.08 13.39 -2.11
N SER A 60 1.31 14.31 -1.17
CA SER A 60 1.91 15.62 -1.45
C SER A 60 3.44 15.66 -1.41
N GLY A 61 4.09 14.65 -0.85
CA GLY A 61 5.53 14.70 -0.55
C GLY A 61 5.87 15.58 0.66
N PHE A 62 4.88 16.00 1.46
CA PHE A 62 5.12 16.83 2.64
C PHE A 62 5.93 16.08 3.71
N LYS A 63 7.22 16.42 3.81
CA LYS A 63 8.22 15.78 4.68
C LYS A 63 7.97 15.95 6.16
N ASN A 64 7.12 16.88 6.59
CA ASN A 64 6.90 17.17 8.01
C ASN A 64 5.70 16.41 8.59
N ALA A 65 5.13 15.45 7.87
CA ALA A 65 4.06 14.58 8.36
C ALA A 65 4.51 13.11 8.41
N VAL A 66 4.04 12.38 9.43
CA VAL A 66 3.98 10.92 9.41
C VAL A 66 2.55 10.53 9.05
N PHE A 67 2.42 9.69 8.02
CA PHE A 67 1.15 9.11 7.62
C PHE A 67 1.06 7.67 8.13
N ILE A 68 0.03 7.34 8.90
CA ILE A 68 -0.17 6.01 9.49
C ILE A 68 -1.50 5.47 9.02
N THR A 69 -1.51 4.21 8.59
CA THR A 69 -2.71 3.44 8.28
C THR A 69 -2.87 2.30 9.27
N ALA A 70 -4.12 1.95 9.62
CA ALA A 70 -4.40 0.85 10.55
C ALA A 70 -5.68 0.08 10.19
N ALA A 71 -5.62 -1.24 10.25
CA ALA A 71 -6.79 -2.11 10.17
C ALA A 71 -6.70 -3.27 11.17
N TYR A 72 -7.81 -3.96 11.39
CA TYR A 72 -7.85 -5.14 12.26
C TYR A 72 -7.20 -6.36 11.58
N GLY A 73 -6.60 -7.23 12.40
CA GLY A 73 -5.99 -8.48 11.93
C GLY A 73 -4.55 -8.34 11.44
N LEU A 74 -4.09 -9.34 10.70
CA LEU A 74 -2.77 -9.36 10.06
C LEU A 74 -2.65 -8.30 8.95
N GLY A 75 -1.43 -7.79 8.74
CA GLY A 75 -1.19 -6.56 7.94
C GLY A 75 -1.31 -6.72 6.44
N GLU A 76 -1.32 -7.97 5.95
CA GLU A 76 -1.33 -8.29 4.53
C GLU A 76 -2.48 -7.61 3.76
N ASN A 77 -3.68 -7.54 4.36
CA ASN A 77 -4.82 -6.86 3.74
C ASN A 77 -4.60 -5.35 3.54
N VAL A 78 -3.82 -4.71 4.42
CA VAL A 78 -3.51 -3.27 4.32
C VAL A 78 -2.47 -3.04 3.23
N VAL A 79 -1.43 -3.88 3.20
CA VAL A 79 -0.34 -3.83 2.22
C VAL A 79 -0.85 -4.11 0.80
N GLN A 80 -1.76 -5.06 0.63
CA GLN A 80 -2.41 -5.35 -0.64
C GLN A 80 -3.55 -4.36 -0.97
N GLY A 81 -3.95 -3.54 0.00
CA GLY A 81 -5.13 -2.66 -0.02
C GLY A 81 -6.46 -3.37 -0.32
N ALA A 82 -6.57 -4.61 0.12
CA ALA A 82 -7.83 -5.36 0.17
C ALA A 82 -8.81 -4.80 1.21
N VAL A 83 -8.34 -3.94 2.12
CA VAL A 83 -9.15 -3.24 3.11
C VAL A 83 -8.88 -1.73 3.05
N ASN A 84 -9.92 -0.92 3.24
CA ASN A 84 -9.79 0.52 3.46
C ASN A 84 -9.50 0.76 4.97
N PRO A 85 -8.27 1.12 5.35
CA PRO A 85 -7.84 1.26 6.74
C PRO A 85 -8.23 2.62 7.31
N ASP A 86 -8.14 2.75 8.64
CA ASP A 86 -8.11 4.08 9.25
C ASP A 86 -6.84 4.82 8.85
N GLU A 87 -6.93 6.13 8.75
CA GLU A 87 -5.83 7.02 8.37
C GLU A 87 -5.56 8.03 9.50
N TYR A 88 -4.28 8.25 9.82
CA TYR A 88 -3.84 9.19 10.85
C TYR A 88 -2.66 10.01 10.33
N TYR A 89 -2.72 11.33 10.50
CA TYR A 89 -1.60 12.22 10.20
C TYR A 89 -1.03 12.83 11.47
N VAL A 90 0.29 12.80 11.61
CA VAL A 90 0.99 13.36 12.76
C VAL A 90 2.07 14.34 12.28
N PHE A 91 2.09 15.55 12.85
CA PHE A 91 3.09 16.56 12.50
C PHE A 91 4.40 16.30 13.24
N LYS A 92 5.49 16.06 12.51
CA LYS A 92 6.80 15.73 13.08
C LYS A 92 7.42 16.86 13.90
N PRO A 93 7.46 18.13 13.43
CA PRO A 93 8.24 19.18 14.08
C PRO A 93 7.88 19.46 15.54
N THR A 94 6.65 19.13 15.94
CA THR A 94 6.14 19.36 17.31
C THR A 94 5.92 18.07 18.10
N LEU A 95 6.29 16.91 17.54
CA LEU A 95 6.00 15.57 18.10
C LEU A 95 6.69 15.30 19.45
N ASP A 96 7.85 15.93 19.69
CA ASP A 96 8.57 15.77 20.94
C ASP A 96 7.98 16.61 22.09
N LYS A 97 7.24 17.67 21.75
CA LYS A 97 6.72 18.65 22.73
C LYS A 97 5.22 18.54 22.96
N PHE A 98 4.46 18.10 21.95
CA PHE A 98 3.00 18.14 21.96
C PHE A 98 2.40 16.80 21.53
N LYS A 99 1.07 16.79 21.32
CA LYS A 99 0.32 15.65 20.76
C LYS A 99 -0.23 16.01 19.38
N PRO A 100 0.64 16.18 18.36
CA PRO A 100 0.25 16.86 17.13
C PRO A 100 -0.39 15.91 16.10
N ILE A 101 -1.50 15.28 16.47
CA ILE A 101 -2.32 14.53 15.52
C ILE A 101 -3.13 15.56 14.71
N LEU A 102 -2.82 15.69 13.42
CA LEU A 102 -3.44 16.66 12.52
C LEU A 102 -4.84 16.24 12.09
N SER A 103 -5.01 14.96 11.75
CA SER A 103 -6.29 14.41 11.30
C SER A 103 -6.39 12.92 11.59
N LYS A 104 -7.63 12.44 11.67
CA LYS A 104 -7.98 11.03 11.75
C LYS A 104 -9.19 10.76 10.88
N THR A 105 -9.12 9.76 10.02
CA THR A 105 -10.22 9.36 9.14
C THR A 105 -10.54 7.90 9.37
N ILE A 106 -11.81 7.59 9.59
CA ILE A 106 -12.28 6.22 9.79
C ILE A 106 -12.32 5.51 8.45
N GLY A 107 -11.64 4.37 8.35
CA GLY A 107 -11.74 3.45 7.23
C GLY A 107 -12.90 2.48 7.39
N GLU A 108 -13.36 1.92 6.27
CA GLU A 108 -14.49 0.99 6.29
C GLU A 108 -14.18 -0.32 7.03
N LYS A 109 -12.93 -0.79 6.97
CA LYS A 109 -12.44 -1.98 7.71
C LYS A 109 -13.37 -3.21 7.57
N LYS A 110 -13.90 -3.48 6.37
CA LYS A 110 -14.91 -4.54 6.13
C LYS A 110 -14.45 -5.94 6.57
N ILE A 111 -13.18 -6.25 6.35
CA ILE A 111 -12.59 -7.57 6.57
C ILE A 111 -11.30 -7.46 7.39
N LYS A 112 -10.96 -8.54 8.09
CA LYS A 112 -9.68 -8.72 8.77
C LYS A 112 -9.12 -10.11 8.48
N MET A 113 -7.81 -10.22 8.38
CA MET A 113 -7.13 -11.50 8.23
C MET A 113 -6.76 -12.07 9.60
N ILE A 114 -7.10 -13.33 9.83
CA ILE A 114 -6.81 -14.07 11.06
C ILE A 114 -6.15 -15.41 10.75
N TYR A 115 -5.63 -16.09 11.77
CA TYR A 115 -5.18 -17.47 11.60
C TYR A 115 -6.34 -18.42 11.30
N SER A 116 -6.01 -19.47 10.58
CA SER A 116 -6.88 -20.58 10.25
C SER A 116 -6.35 -21.85 10.87
N ASP A 117 -7.24 -22.80 11.17
CA ASP A 117 -6.88 -24.15 11.61
C ASP A 117 -6.52 -25.06 10.42
N ASP A 118 -6.69 -24.58 9.18
CA ASP A 118 -6.29 -25.28 7.96
C ASP A 118 -4.80 -25.07 7.66
N SER A 119 -4.01 -26.15 7.69
CA SER A 119 -2.57 -26.10 7.41
C SER A 119 -2.23 -25.73 5.97
N LYS A 120 -3.13 -25.95 5.00
CA LYS A 120 -2.94 -25.53 3.60
C LYS A 120 -3.20 -24.05 3.39
N HIS A 121 -4.11 -23.49 4.18
CA HIS A 121 -4.48 -22.08 4.15
C HIS A 121 -4.38 -21.51 5.56
N PRO A 122 -3.15 -21.22 6.06
CA PRO A 122 -2.89 -20.90 7.46
C PRO A 122 -3.50 -19.57 7.91
N THR A 123 -4.01 -18.77 6.97
CA THR A 123 -4.71 -17.51 7.22
C THR A 123 -6.03 -17.49 6.45
N LYS A 124 -7.01 -16.76 6.99
CA LYS A 124 -8.31 -16.55 6.36
C LYS A 124 -8.84 -15.15 6.63
N ASN A 125 -9.63 -14.64 5.68
CA ASN A 125 -10.35 -13.39 5.83
C ASN A 125 -11.72 -13.61 6.48
N VAL A 126 -12.04 -12.78 7.46
CA VAL A 126 -13.34 -12.77 8.14
C VAL A 126 -13.92 -11.36 8.17
N PRO A 127 -15.26 -11.20 8.14
CA PRO A 127 -15.88 -9.89 8.27
C PRO A 127 -15.62 -9.29 9.66
N VAL A 128 -15.37 -7.99 9.71
CA VAL A 128 -15.30 -7.23 10.97
C VAL A 128 -16.72 -6.90 11.44
N PRO A 129 -17.07 -7.01 12.73
CA PRO A 129 -18.37 -6.57 13.23
C PRO A 129 -18.65 -5.09 12.92
N LYS A 130 -19.89 -4.72 12.59
CA LYS A 130 -20.24 -3.33 12.23
C LYS A 130 -19.86 -2.32 13.30
N GLU A 131 -20.00 -2.69 14.57
CA GLU A 131 -19.65 -1.84 15.72
C GLU A 131 -18.17 -1.48 15.76
N ASP A 132 -17.30 -2.41 15.37
CA ASP A 132 -15.85 -2.19 15.36
C ASP A 132 -15.40 -1.40 14.14
N ARG A 133 -16.13 -1.51 13.01
CA ARG A 133 -15.85 -0.71 11.80
C ARG A 133 -15.97 0.79 12.07
N GLN A 134 -16.86 1.20 12.97
CA GLN A 134 -17.09 2.61 13.31
C GLN A 134 -16.13 3.14 14.39
N LYS A 135 -15.19 2.33 14.86
CA LYS A 135 -14.19 2.73 15.85
C LYS A 135 -12.84 2.92 15.19
N PHE A 136 -12.05 3.84 15.74
CA PHE A 136 -10.64 3.93 15.41
C PHE A 136 -9.88 2.73 15.98
N VAL A 137 -9.06 2.11 15.14
CA VAL A 137 -8.22 0.96 15.47
C VAL A 137 -7.11 1.33 16.46
N LEU A 138 -6.54 2.53 16.32
CA LEU A 138 -5.47 3.03 17.18
C LEU A 138 -5.98 4.08 18.14
N ARG A 139 -5.49 4.01 19.38
CA ARG A 139 -5.62 5.09 20.35
C ARG A 139 -4.55 6.15 20.09
N ASP A 140 -4.81 7.39 20.46
CA ASP A 140 -3.89 8.53 20.26
C ASP A 140 -2.49 8.27 20.79
N LYS A 141 -2.38 7.61 21.96
CA LYS A 141 -1.09 7.24 22.55
C LYS A 141 -0.30 6.26 21.66
N GLU A 142 -0.99 5.35 20.99
CA GLU A 142 -0.39 4.37 20.07
C GLU A 142 -0.01 5.05 18.76
N THR A 143 -0.87 5.90 18.20
CA THR A 143 -0.60 6.71 17.00
C THR A 143 0.65 7.57 17.20
N LEU A 144 0.75 8.30 18.32
CA LEU A 144 1.92 9.14 18.62
C LEU A 144 3.18 8.31 18.84
N LYS A 145 3.06 7.11 19.43
CA LYS A 145 4.20 6.21 19.63
C LYS A 145 4.74 5.68 18.30
N LEU A 146 3.87 5.25 17.40
CA LEU A 146 4.25 4.85 16.04
C LEU A 146 4.89 6.01 15.27
N ALA A 147 4.33 7.21 15.35
CA ALA A 147 4.91 8.39 14.72
C ALA A 147 6.33 8.69 15.24
N LYS A 148 6.57 8.56 16.55
CA LYS A 148 7.92 8.72 17.13
C LYS A 148 8.88 7.68 16.59
N TRP A 149 8.46 6.43 16.49
CA TRP A 149 9.27 5.37 15.89
C TRP A 149 9.57 5.63 14.42
N ALA A 150 8.61 6.12 13.64
CA ALA A 150 8.82 6.50 12.25
C ALA A 150 9.90 7.57 12.10
N VAL A 151 9.89 8.61 12.95
CA VAL A 151 10.93 9.66 12.96
C VAL A 151 12.30 9.10 13.36
N ILE A 152 12.36 8.22 14.37
CA ILE A 152 13.62 7.58 14.77
C ILE A 152 14.21 6.76 13.61
N ILE A 153 13.39 5.98 12.92
CA ILE A 153 13.81 5.15 11.80
C ILE A 153 14.25 6.02 10.61
N GLU A 154 13.47 7.04 10.25
CA GLU A 154 13.83 8.00 9.21
C GLU A 154 15.16 8.69 9.50
N ASN A 155 15.37 9.17 10.72
CA ASN A 155 16.63 9.81 11.12
C ASN A 155 17.82 8.85 11.01
N HIS A 156 17.62 7.57 11.39
CA HIS A 156 18.66 6.55 11.27
C HIS A 156 19.09 6.31 9.82
N TYR A 157 18.14 6.25 8.88
CA TYR A 157 18.42 6.02 7.45
C TYR A 157 18.66 7.30 6.65
N SER A 158 18.40 8.48 7.24
CA SER A 158 18.48 9.80 6.59
C SER A 158 17.66 9.92 5.29
N LYS A 159 16.57 9.16 5.20
CA LYS A 159 15.69 9.09 4.02
C LYS A 159 14.24 8.87 4.47
N ALA A 160 13.28 9.27 3.63
CA ALA A 160 11.89 8.92 3.85
C ALA A 160 11.72 7.39 3.85
N MET A 161 10.90 6.88 4.77
CA MET A 161 10.76 5.45 5.04
C MET A 161 9.31 4.99 4.88
N ASP A 162 9.14 3.82 4.31
CA ASP A 162 7.94 2.97 4.31
C ASP A 162 8.15 1.86 5.35
N MET A 163 7.22 1.74 6.30
CA MET A 163 7.36 0.87 7.46
C MET A 163 6.07 0.11 7.73
N GLU A 164 6.20 -1.17 8.04
CA GLU A 164 5.10 -2.00 8.49
C GLU A 164 5.17 -2.20 10.01
N TRP A 165 4.01 -2.19 10.66
CA TRP A 165 3.91 -2.35 12.11
C TRP A 165 2.75 -3.27 12.48
N ALA A 166 2.85 -3.90 13.65
CA ALA A 166 1.82 -4.76 14.19
C ALA A 166 1.67 -4.58 15.70
N LYS A 167 0.43 -4.70 16.18
CA LYS A 167 0.11 -4.74 17.60
C LYS A 167 -0.21 -6.17 18.01
N ASP A 168 0.48 -6.67 19.02
CA ASP A 168 0.20 -7.99 19.59
C ASP A 168 -1.08 -7.92 20.44
N GLY A 169 -2.10 -8.71 20.10
CA GLY A 169 -3.36 -8.75 20.86
C GLY A 169 -3.28 -9.46 22.21
N LYS A 170 -2.20 -10.19 22.51
CA LYS A 170 -1.96 -10.81 23.82
C LYS A 170 -1.25 -9.85 24.76
N SER A 171 -0.14 -9.23 24.31
CA SER A 171 0.66 -8.35 25.15
C SER A 171 0.28 -6.87 25.06
N ASN A 172 -0.54 -6.49 24.09
CA ASN A 172 -0.85 -5.09 23.73
C ASN A 172 0.37 -4.24 23.34
N GLN A 173 1.51 -4.87 23.04
CA GLN A 173 2.72 -4.19 22.61
C GLN A 173 2.70 -3.95 21.09
N LEU A 174 3.31 -2.84 20.68
CA LEU A 174 3.54 -2.50 19.28
C LEU A 174 4.92 -2.99 18.84
N PHE A 175 5.05 -3.35 17.57
CA PHE A 175 6.28 -3.83 16.96
C PHE A 175 6.40 -3.25 15.55
N ILE A 176 7.63 -3.01 15.12
CA ILE A 176 7.97 -2.76 13.71
C ILE A 176 8.38 -4.08 13.09
N VAL A 177 7.77 -4.44 11.96
CA VAL A 177 8.03 -5.73 11.29
C VAL A 177 8.91 -5.57 10.06
N GLN A 178 8.80 -4.44 9.37
CA GLN A 178 9.58 -4.13 8.17
C GLN A 178 9.81 -2.61 8.08
N ALA A 179 10.97 -2.21 7.57
CA ALA A 179 11.27 -0.82 7.22
C ALA A 179 12.13 -0.77 5.95
N ARG A 180 11.76 0.04 4.98
CA ARG A 180 12.51 0.25 3.72
C ARG A 180 12.41 1.72 3.27
N PRO A 181 13.34 2.21 2.46
CA PRO A 181 13.21 3.53 1.86
C PRO A 181 11.89 3.66 1.09
N GLU A 182 11.23 4.80 1.23
CA GLU A 182 10.12 5.22 0.37
C GLU A 182 10.70 5.54 -1.03
N THR A 183 10.03 5.09 -2.09
CA THR A 183 10.62 5.13 -3.46
C THR A 183 9.82 5.97 -4.44
N VAL A 184 8.54 6.25 -4.19
CA VAL A 184 7.68 7.02 -5.11
C VAL A 184 8.04 8.50 -5.10
N GLN A 185 8.09 9.12 -3.92
CA GLN A 185 8.35 10.57 -3.83
C GLN A 185 9.85 10.87 -3.98
N SER A 186 10.72 9.88 -3.77
CA SER A 186 12.17 10.02 -3.97
C SER A 186 12.57 10.32 -5.44
N GLN A 187 11.67 10.11 -6.39
CA GLN A 187 11.88 10.35 -7.82
C GLN A 187 11.35 11.71 -8.32
N LYS A 188 10.53 12.44 -7.53
CA LYS A 188 10.02 13.78 -7.90
C LYS A 188 11.04 14.86 -7.52
N ASP A 189 11.38 15.76 -8.46
CA ASP A 189 12.30 16.87 -8.23
C ASP A 189 11.65 17.92 -7.32
N VAL A 190 12.24 18.16 -6.14
CA VAL A 190 11.67 19.00 -5.06
C VAL A 190 11.61 20.48 -5.45
N ASN A 191 12.34 20.89 -6.49
CA ASN A 191 12.37 22.29 -6.96
C ASN A 191 11.31 22.61 -8.01
N ILE A 192 10.57 21.62 -8.50
CA ILE A 192 9.56 21.80 -9.55
C ILE A 192 8.19 21.53 -8.95
N LEU A 193 7.41 22.60 -8.79
CA LEU A 193 5.98 22.50 -8.49
C LEU A 193 5.24 22.34 -9.82
N GLU A 194 4.74 21.13 -10.09
CA GLU A 194 3.84 20.87 -11.21
C GLU A 194 2.39 20.93 -10.71
N ASP A 195 1.61 21.86 -11.25
CA ASP A 195 0.17 21.93 -11.02
C ASP A 195 -0.57 21.58 -12.30
N TYR A 196 -1.66 20.82 -12.16
CA TYR A 196 -2.41 20.27 -13.28
C TYR A 196 -3.81 20.88 -13.30
N GLU A 197 -4.06 21.79 -14.24
CA GLU A 197 -5.34 22.50 -14.36
C GLU A 197 -6.22 21.92 -15.48
N ILE A 198 -7.45 21.51 -15.14
CA ILE A 198 -8.48 21.15 -16.12
C ILE A 198 -9.07 22.43 -16.73
N LYS A 199 -8.63 22.80 -17.94
CA LYS A 199 -9.11 23.99 -18.67
C LYS A 199 -10.61 23.97 -19.03
N ARG A 200 -11.18 22.77 -19.18
CA ARG A 200 -12.61 22.60 -19.54
C ARG A 200 -13.20 21.42 -18.78
N LYS A 201 -14.19 21.70 -17.93
CA LYS A 201 -14.92 20.67 -17.18
C LYS A 201 -16.04 20.10 -18.06
N GLY A 202 -16.10 18.78 -18.15
CA GLY A 202 -17.25 18.05 -18.70
C GLY A 202 -18.27 17.71 -17.62
N GLN A 203 -19.33 17.00 -17.98
CA GLN A 203 -20.23 16.40 -17.01
C GLN A 203 -19.47 15.31 -16.24
N VAL A 204 -19.53 15.37 -14.91
CA VAL A 204 -18.97 14.32 -14.04
C VAL A 204 -19.90 13.11 -14.10
N ILE A 205 -19.37 11.95 -14.50
CA ILE A 205 -20.11 10.69 -14.62
C ILE A 205 -19.87 9.80 -13.38
N VAL A 206 -18.70 9.92 -12.76
CA VAL A 206 -18.29 9.14 -11.58
C VAL A 206 -17.23 9.92 -10.79
N GLU A 207 -17.18 9.68 -9.48
CA GLU A 207 -16.19 10.23 -8.56
C GLU A 207 -15.59 9.08 -7.72
N GLY A 208 -14.37 9.26 -7.25
CA GLY A 208 -13.65 8.29 -6.42
C GLY A 208 -12.49 8.93 -5.69
N LYS A 209 -11.67 8.12 -5.01
CA LYS A 209 -10.50 8.59 -4.26
C LYS A 209 -9.33 8.80 -5.22
N SER A 210 -8.83 10.03 -5.31
CA SER A 210 -7.66 10.33 -6.15
C SER A 210 -6.41 9.63 -5.62
N VAL A 211 -5.59 9.16 -6.55
CA VAL A 211 -4.22 8.71 -6.34
C VAL A 211 -3.33 9.59 -7.21
N GLY A 212 -2.65 10.53 -6.55
CA GLY A 212 -1.80 11.52 -7.22
C GLY A 212 -2.56 12.77 -7.65
N ASP A 213 -1.83 13.62 -8.36
CA ASP A 213 -2.16 15.00 -8.74
C ASP A 213 -2.33 15.20 -10.26
N LYS A 214 -1.97 14.20 -11.06
CA LYS A 214 -1.96 14.31 -12.52
C LYS A 214 -3.35 14.22 -13.15
N ILE A 215 -3.46 14.73 -14.37
CA ILE A 215 -4.62 14.56 -15.24
C ILE A 215 -4.27 13.57 -16.35
N GLY A 216 -5.13 12.56 -16.55
CA GLY A 216 -5.02 11.60 -17.64
C GLY A 216 -6.18 11.70 -18.60
N GLN A 217 -5.92 11.46 -19.89
CA GLN A 217 -6.93 11.46 -20.93
C GLN A 217 -6.73 10.28 -21.87
N GLY A 218 -7.83 9.66 -22.31
CA GLY A 218 -7.79 8.57 -23.28
C GLY A 218 -9.17 7.98 -23.52
N LYS A 219 -9.26 7.07 -24.48
CA LYS A 219 -10.46 6.24 -24.67
C LYS A 219 -10.58 5.28 -23.49
N ALA A 220 -11.71 5.33 -22.78
CA ALA A 220 -12.01 4.37 -21.73
C ALA A 220 -12.11 2.95 -22.32
N ASN A 221 -11.41 2.00 -21.71
CA ASN A 221 -11.45 0.59 -22.09
C ASN A 221 -11.69 -0.26 -20.84
N ILE A 222 -12.84 -0.93 -20.82
CA ILE A 222 -13.27 -1.76 -19.71
C ILE A 222 -12.70 -3.16 -19.93
N ILE A 223 -11.74 -3.54 -19.10
CA ILE A 223 -11.15 -4.88 -19.07
C ILE A 223 -11.54 -5.49 -17.73
N LYS A 224 -12.24 -6.62 -17.74
CA LYS A 224 -12.78 -7.24 -16.51
C LYS A 224 -11.85 -8.29 -15.90
N ASP A 225 -10.97 -8.87 -16.71
CA ASP A 225 -10.09 -9.98 -16.33
C ASP A 225 -8.72 -9.76 -16.98
N ALA A 226 -7.64 -10.07 -16.25
CA ALA A 226 -6.27 -9.93 -16.71
C ALA A 226 -5.97 -10.76 -17.98
N LYS A 227 -6.75 -11.80 -18.27
CA LYS A 227 -6.62 -12.58 -19.51
C LYS A 227 -6.92 -11.78 -20.77
N ASP A 228 -7.69 -10.70 -20.63
CA ASP A 228 -8.13 -9.84 -21.74
C ASP A 228 -7.23 -8.62 -21.97
N ILE A 229 -6.10 -8.52 -21.25
CA ILE A 229 -5.20 -7.36 -21.31
C ILE A 229 -4.64 -7.10 -22.73
N SER A 230 -4.58 -8.13 -23.59
CA SER A 230 -4.17 -8.00 -25.00
C SER A 230 -5.07 -7.08 -25.83
N LYS A 231 -6.31 -6.85 -25.38
CA LYS A 231 -7.26 -5.93 -26.03
C LYS A 231 -6.99 -4.46 -25.68
N PHE A 232 -6.11 -4.20 -24.70
CA PHE A 232 -5.77 -2.85 -24.27
C PHE A 232 -4.73 -2.21 -25.19
N LYS A 233 -4.89 -0.92 -25.49
CA LYS A 233 -3.99 -0.16 -26.35
C LYS A 233 -3.33 0.97 -25.57
N LYS A 234 -2.09 1.28 -25.92
CA LYS A 234 -1.33 2.39 -25.33
C LYS A 234 -2.11 3.70 -25.37
N GLY A 235 -2.12 4.44 -24.27
CA GLY A 235 -2.81 5.73 -24.12
C GLY A 235 -4.31 5.62 -23.82
N GLN A 236 -4.84 4.41 -23.59
CA GLN A 236 -6.23 4.24 -23.13
C GLN A 236 -6.34 4.44 -21.61
N VAL A 237 -7.57 4.71 -21.15
CA VAL A 237 -7.91 4.72 -19.72
C VAL A 237 -8.39 3.33 -19.34
N LEU A 238 -7.67 2.67 -18.42
CA LEU A 238 -8.02 1.36 -17.91
C LEU A 238 -9.18 1.47 -16.92
N VAL A 239 -10.26 0.73 -17.15
CA VAL A 239 -11.39 0.62 -16.22
C VAL A 239 -11.58 -0.85 -15.84
N THR A 240 -11.46 -1.17 -14.55
CA THR A 240 -11.57 -2.55 -14.03
C THR A 240 -12.16 -2.57 -12.61
N ASP A 241 -12.44 -3.75 -12.05
CA ASP A 241 -12.93 -3.88 -10.68
C ASP A 241 -11.81 -3.65 -9.65
N MET A 242 -10.69 -4.35 -9.85
CA MET A 242 -9.47 -4.26 -9.03
C MET A 242 -8.29 -4.71 -9.91
N THR A 243 -7.09 -4.21 -9.62
CA THR A 243 -5.86 -4.70 -10.27
C THR A 243 -5.07 -5.58 -9.31
N ASP A 244 -4.35 -6.53 -9.88
CA ASP A 244 -3.31 -7.32 -9.23
C ASP A 244 -2.04 -7.29 -10.12
N PRO A 245 -0.95 -7.98 -9.76
CA PRO A 245 0.29 -7.95 -10.54
C PRO A 245 0.17 -8.33 -12.02
N ASP A 246 -0.84 -9.12 -12.41
CA ASP A 246 -1.01 -9.53 -13.82
C ASP A 246 -1.44 -8.35 -14.72
N TRP A 247 -1.88 -7.24 -14.13
CA TRP A 247 -2.29 -6.03 -14.84
C TRP A 247 -1.13 -5.07 -15.15
N GLU A 248 0.03 -5.25 -14.49
CA GLU A 248 1.20 -4.35 -14.62
C GLU A 248 1.60 -4.04 -16.07
N PRO A 249 1.63 -5.00 -17.03
CA PRO A 249 2.05 -4.73 -18.40
C PRO A 249 1.20 -3.65 -19.09
N ILE A 250 -0.12 -3.68 -18.86
CA ILE A 250 -1.02 -2.68 -19.46
C ILE A 250 -1.13 -1.40 -18.64
N MET A 251 -0.92 -1.47 -17.32
CA MET A 251 -0.83 -0.29 -16.48
C MET A 251 0.30 0.62 -16.95
N LYS A 252 1.49 0.09 -17.29
CA LYS A 252 2.63 0.85 -17.82
C LYS A 252 2.33 1.65 -19.10
N ILE A 253 1.33 1.25 -19.88
CA ILE A 253 0.97 1.90 -21.15
C ILE A 253 -0.37 2.65 -21.06
N ALA A 254 -1.03 2.65 -19.90
CA ALA A 254 -2.29 3.36 -19.68
C ALA A 254 -2.04 4.86 -19.48
N SER A 255 -3.01 5.69 -19.88
CA SER A 255 -2.98 7.13 -19.61
C SER A 255 -3.67 7.52 -18.30
N ALA A 256 -4.57 6.67 -17.79
CA ALA A 256 -5.17 6.74 -16.46
C ALA A 256 -5.75 5.38 -16.07
N ILE A 257 -6.00 5.18 -14.77
CA ILE A 257 -6.58 3.95 -14.22
C ILE A 257 -7.78 4.28 -13.33
N VAL A 258 -8.89 3.57 -13.52
CA VAL A 258 -10.11 3.68 -12.71
C VAL A 258 -10.48 2.29 -12.21
N THR A 259 -10.60 2.13 -10.88
CA THR A 259 -11.02 0.86 -10.27
C THR A 259 -12.29 1.03 -9.45
N ASN A 260 -13.14 0.01 -9.38
CA ASN A 260 -14.34 0.04 -8.53
C ASN A 260 -14.02 -0.09 -7.04
N ARG A 261 -12.91 -0.76 -6.70
CA ARG A 261 -12.52 -1.07 -5.33
C ARG A 261 -11.04 -0.79 -5.12
N GLY A 262 -10.74 -0.11 -4.03
CA GLY A 262 -9.37 0.12 -3.60
C GLY A 262 -9.30 1.21 -2.54
N GLY A 263 -8.21 1.23 -1.79
CA GLY A 263 -7.84 2.35 -0.93
C GLY A 263 -6.56 3.02 -1.42
N ARG A 264 -6.08 4.03 -0.69
CA ARG A 264 -4.79 4.68 -0.97
C ARG A 264 -3.59 3.74 -0.97
N THR A 265 -3.73 2.53 -0.44
CA THR A 265 -2.69 1.50 -0.33
C THR A 265 -2.96 0.27 -1.19
N CYS A 266 -3.98 0.29 -2.07
CA CYS A 266 -4.23 -0.85 -2.96
C CYS A 266 -3.20 -0.95 -4.07
N HIS A 267 -3.13 -2.13 -4.70
CA HIS A 267 -2.21 -2.40 -5.81
C HIS A 267 -2.28 -1.32 -6.89
N ALA A 268 -3.50 -0.94 -7.32
CA ALA A 268 -3.70 0.11 -8.31
C ALA A 268 -3.08 1.44 -7.85
N ALA A 269 -3.29 1.81 -6.58
CA ALA A 269 -2.80 3.06 -6.03
C ALA A 269 -1.26 3.09 -5.90
N ILE A 270 -0.65 2.00 -5.45
CA ILE A 270 0.80 1.90 -5.27
C ILE A 270 1.50 1.92 -6.63
N ILE A 271 1.08 1.06 -7.56
CA ILE A 271 1.72 0.98 -8.88
C ILE A 271 1.48 2.24 -9.71
N SER A 272 0.28 2.85 -9.64
CA SER A 272 0.01 4.11 -10.34
C SER A 272 0.91 5.24 -9.85
N ARG A 273 1.20 5.28 -8.54
CA ARG A 273 2.18 6.20 -7.94
C ARG A 273 3.59 5.95 -8.47
N GLU A 274 4.05 4.70 -8.44
CA GLU A 274 5.38 4.32 -8.93
C GLU A 274 5.58 4.62 -10.42
N LEU A 275 4.54 4.44 -11.22
CA LEU A 275 4.56 4.71 -12.66
C LEU A 275 4.25 6.17 -13.02
N GLY A 276 3.83 6.99 -12.05
CA GLY A 276 3.42 8.36 -12.26
C GLY A 276 2.20 8.49 -13.17
N ILE A 277 1.23 7.58 -13.06
CA ILE A 277 -0.02 7.51 -13.83
C ILE A 277 -1.18 7.95 -12.92
N PRO A 278 -2.09 8.82 -13.38
CA PRO A 278 -3.23 9.24 -12.58
C PRO A 278 -4.21 8.08 -12.37
N CYS A 279 -4.68 7.93 -11.13
CA CYS A 279 -5.60 6.85 -10.79
C CYS A 279 -6.73 7.34 -9.87
N VAL A 280 -7.93 6.77 -10.08
CA VAL A 280 -9.11 6.97 -9.23
C VAL A 280 -9.58 5.60 -8.76
N VAL A 281 -9.68 5.43 -7.44
CA VAL A 281 -10.10 4.16 -6.79
C VAL A 281 -11.37 4.28 -5.97
#